data_AF-A0A5E4BG36-F1
#
_entry.id   AF-A0A5E4BG36-F1
#
_cell.length_a   1.000
_cell.length_b   1.000
_cell.length_c   1.000
_cell.angle_alpha   90.00
_cell.angle_beta   90.00
_cell.angle_gamma   90.00
#
_symmetry.space_group_name_H-M   'P 1'
#
loop_
_entity.id
_entity.type
_entity.pdbx_description
1 polymer ?
#
loop_
_entity_poly.entity_id
_entity_poly.type
_entity_poly.pdbx_seq_one_letter_code
_entity_poly.pdbx_strand_id
1 'polypeptide(L)'
;MLLQASAEEVLEGESLFLRCHGWRNWKIKKVIYYKDDMALKYSYKNQVFSITNASLNDSGSYFCKGLLQKQPCVSEPLRITVIKAYRTKYMWLQIIVPLLVATLFAVDTGLFFLTEQQFKSLLKIKETEKVNKPRKSLPKPDPEKS
;
A
#
# COMPACT_ATOMS: atom_id res chain seq x y z
N MET A 1 -1.42 17.35 -29.97
CA MET A 1 -0.43 17.84 -28.97
C MET A 1 -0.75 17.16 -27.66
N LEU A 2 0.23 16.90 -26.79
CA LEU A 2 0.02 16.25 -25.50
C LEU A 2 0.61 17.10 -24.38
N LEU A 3 -0.07 17.18 -23.23
CA LEU A 3 0.52 17.73 -22.01
C LEU A 3 1.26 16.62 -21.27
N GLN A 4 2.53 16.85 -20.95
CA GLN A 4 3.35 15.96 -20.13
C GLN A 4 3.56 16.59 -18.75
N ALA A 5 3.41 15.80 -17.70
CA ALA A 5 3.72 16.17 -16.32
C ALA A 5 4.87 15.30 -15.79
N SER A 6 5.62 15.81 -14.80
CA SER A 6 6.61 15.00 -14.08
C SER A 6 5.98 13.88 -13.26
N ALA A 7 4.78 14.11 -12.73
CA ALA A 7 3.94 13.12 -12.07
C ALA A 7 2.46 13.55 -12.10
N GLU A 8 1.53 12.60 -12.07
CA GLU A 8 0.09 12.85 -11.93
C GLU A 8 -0.32 12.98 -10.45
N GLU A 9 0.46 12.36 -9.55
CA GLU A 9 0.34 12.52 -8.10
C GLU A 9 1.63 13.15 -7.56
N VAL A 10 1.51 14.29 -6.87
CA VAL A 10 2.65 15.07 -6.36
C VAL A 10 2.49 15.26 -4.86
N LEU A 11 3.57 15.14 -4.08
CA LEU A 11 3.47 15.42 -2.64
C LEU A 11 3.45 16.94 -2.39
N GLU A 12 2.66 17.38 -1.42
CA GLU A 12 2.66 18.77 -0.94
C GLU A 12 4.08 19.20 -0.55
N GLY A 13 4.54 20.32 -1.10
CA GLY A 13 5.91 20.82 -0.96
C GLY A 13 6.88 20.43 -2.07
N GLU A 14 6.55 19.43 -2.91
CA GLU A 14 7.42 19.01 -4.02
C GLU A 14 7.25 19.86 -5.27
N SER A 15 8.15 19.64 -6.25
CA SER A 15 8.13 20.33 -7.53
C SER A 15 7.35 19.56 -8.59
N LEU A 16 6.46 20.26 -9.30
CA LEU A 16 5.71 19.78 -10.46
C LEU A 16 6.16 20.50 -11.73
N PHE A 17 6.50 19.73 -12.77
CA PHE A 17 6.91 20.25 -14.07
C PHE A 17 5.92 19.86 -15.15
N LEU A 18 5.48 20.85 -15.92
CA LEU A 18 4.54 20.71 -17.03
C LEU A 18 5.19 21.13 -18.35
N ARG A 19 4.98 20.32 -19.38
CA ARG A 19 5.52 20.55 -20.72
C ARG A 19 4.51 20.16 -21.79
N CYS A 20 4.25 21.06 -22.72
CA CYS A 20 3.47 20.71 -23.91
C CYS A 20 4.37 20.06 -24.96
N HIS A 21 3.94 18.92 -25.48
CA HIS A 21 4.67 18.13 -26.45
C HIS A 21 3.95 18.10 -27.80
N GLY A 22 4.67 18.55 -28.84
CA GLY A 22 4.15 18.58 -30.20
C GLY A 22 4.13 17.18 -30.80
N TRP A 23 3.13 16.88 -31.62
CA TRP A 23 3.10 15.62 -32.35
C TRP A 23 4.37 15.47 -33.20
N ARG A 24 4.97 14.27 -33.23
CA ARG A 24 6.25 14.00 -33.92
C ARG A 24 7.37 14.99 -33.56
N ASN A 25 7.44 15.45 -32.30
CA ASN A 25 8.42 16.43 -31.82
C ASN A 25 8.39 17.79 -32.56
N TRP A 26 7.27 18.12 -33.21
CA TRP A 26 7.16 19.39 -33.90
C TRP A 26 7.21 20.58 -32.94
N LYS A 27 7.79 21.69 -33.40
CA LYS A 27 7.95 22.90 -32.59
C LYS A 27 6.60 23.58 -32.37
N ILE A 28 6.19 23.68 -31.10
CA ILE A 28 5.02 24.46 -30.67
C ILE A 28 5.47 25.86 -30.23
N LYS A 29 4.73 26.89 -30.60
CA LYS A 29 4.95 28.29 -30.18
C LYS A 29 3.71 28.85 -29.50
N LYS A 30 3.88 29.97 -28.79
CA LYS A 30 2.79 30.72 -28.14
C LYS A 30 1.91 29.82 -27.26
N VAL A 31 2.55 29.02 -26.41
CA VAL A 31 1.88 28.07 -25.53
C VAL A 31 1.27 28.81 -24.34
N ILE A 32 0.04 28.50 -23.99
CA ILE A 32 -0.62 28.90 -22.75
C ILE A 32 -0.98 27.64 -21.98
N TYR A 33 -0.55 27.56 -20.73
CA TYR A 33 -0.97 26.53 -19.78
C TYR A 33 -2.24 26.96 -19.06
N TYR A 34 -3.15 26.02 -18.86
CA TYR A 34 -4.41 26.21 -18.16
C TYR A 34 -4.55 25.20 -17.02
N LYS A 35 -5.27 25.60 -15.97
CA LYS A 35 -5.78 24.73 -14.91
C LYS A 35 -7.23 25.10 -14.67
N ASP A 36 -8.13 24.14 -14.79
CA ASP A 36 -9.58 24.33 -14.59
C ASP A 36 -10.10 25.56 -15.37
N ASP A 37 -9.74 25.60 -16.65
CA ASP A 37 -10.02 26.69 -17.61
C ASP A 37 -9.42 28.07 -17.28
N MET A 38 -8.68 28.20 -16.18
CA MET A 38 -7.93 29.42 -15.85
C MET A 38 -6.53 29.41 -16.48
N ALA A 39 -6.18 30.51 -17.16
CA ALA A 39 -4.86 30.66 -17.76
C ALA A 39 -3.79 30.91 -16.68
N LEU A 40 -2.75 30.07 -16.67
CA LEU A 40 -1.67 30.14 -15.68
C LEU A 40 -0.43 30.85 -16.21
N LYS A 41 0.05 30.45 -17.39
CA LYS A 41 1.33 30.94 -17.93
C LYS A 41 1.35 30.93 -19.44
N TYR A 42 1.80 32.05 -20.03
CA TYR A 42 2.13 32.15 -21.44
C TYR A 42 3.63 31.93 -21.68
N SER A 43 3.97 31.23 -22.76
CA SER A 43 5.34 30.97 -23.18
C SER A 43 5.46 30.96 -24.70
N TYR A 44 6.23 31.91 -25.24
CA TYR A 44 6.44 32.02 -26.68
C TYR A 44 7.15 30.81 -27.30
N LYS A 45 8.16 30.23 -26.60
CA LYS A 45 9.02 29.13 -27.08
C LYS A 45 8.71 27.78 -26.44
N ASN A 46 7.51 27.58 -25.87
CA ASN A 46 7.15 26.34 -25.18
C ASN A 46 8.16 25.91 -24.09
N GLN A 47 8.51 26.84 -23.20
CA GLN A 47 9.28 26.57 -21.99
C GLN A 47 8.46 25.71 -21.02
N VAL A 48 9.17 24.98 -20.17
CA VAL A 48 8.59 24.21 -19.07
C VAL A 48 7.92 25.18 -18.09
N PHE A 49 6.72 24.81 -17.65
CA PHE A 49 6.04 25.46 -16.53
C PHE A 49 6.33 24.67 -15.26
N SER A 50 6.81 25.34 -14.22
CA SER A 50 7.25 24.72 -12.98
C SER A 50 6.50 25.32 -11.80
N ILE A 51 5.98 24.46 -10.93
CA ILE A 51 5.47 24.80 -9.61
C ILE A 51 6.48 24.19 -8.63
N THR A 52 7.28 25.02 -7.96
CA THR A 52 8.41 24.54 -7.14
C THR A 52 8.00 24.04 -5.76
N ASN A 53 6.88 24.54 -5.25
CA ASN A 53 6.31 24.16 -3.96
C ASN A 53 4.81 23.92 -4.18
N ALA A 54 4.46 22.67 -4.50
CA ALA A 54 3.10 22.28 -4.81
C ALA A 54 2.21 22.34 -3.56
N SER A 55 1.07 23.00 -3.68
CA SER A 55 0.04 23.09 -2.65
C SER A 55 -1.17 22.24 -3.04
N LEU A 56 -2.05 21.95 -2.08
CA LEU A 56 -3.31 21.25 -2.40
C LEU A 56 -4.15 21.97 -3.47
N ASN A 57 -4.06 23.30 -3.54
CA ASN A 57 -4.78 24.13 -4.52
C ASN A 57 -4.21 23.97 -5.94
N ASP A 58 -3.03 23.38 -6.10
CA ASP A 58 -2.47 23.04 -7.41
C ASP A 58 -3.04 21.72 -7.95
N SER A 59 -3.90 21.03 -7.21
CA SER A 59 -4.69 19.94 -7.79
C SER A 59 -5.71 20.49 -8.79
N GLY A 60 -5.89 19.81 -9.92
CA GLY A 60 -6.83 20.28 -10.95
C GLY A 60 -6.67 19.58 -12.29
N SER A 61 -7.47 20.00 -13.26
CA SER A 61 -7.40 19.55 -14.65
C SER A 61 -6.55 20.51 -15.47
N TYR A 62 -5.39 20.05 -15.93
CA TYR A 62 -4.41 20.86 -16.66
C TYR A 62 -4.45 20.55 -18.15
N PHE A 63 -4.34 21.58 -18.98
CA PHE A 63 -4.17 21.42 -20.42
C PHE A 63 -3.39 22.61 -20.99
N CYS A 64 -3.06 22.55 -22.27
CA CYS A 64 -2.45 23.70 -22.92
C CYS A 64 -3.00 23.96 -24.32
N LYS A 65 -2.93 25.23 -24.71
CA LYS A 65 -3.22 25.71 -26.06
C LYS A 65 -1.94 26.28 -26.66
N GLY A 66 -1.73 26.11 -27.96
CA GLY A 66 -0.56 26.65 -28.64
C GLY A 66 -0.70 26.63 -30.16
N LEU A 67 0.36 27.04 -30.84
CA LEU A 67 0.43 27.03 -32.29
C LEU A 67 1.43 26.00 -32.80
N LEU A 68 0.96 25.09 -33.63
CA LEU A 68 1.75 24.11 -34.37
C LEU A 68 1.77 24.52 -35.84
N GLN A 69 2.92 24.94 -36.38
CA GLN A 69 3.03 25.44 -37.76
C GLN A 69 1.97 26.52 -38.11
N LYS A 70 1.71 27.45 -37.17
CA LYS A 70 0.66 28.50 -37.24
C LYS A 70 -0.79 28.01 -37.06
N GLN A 71 -1.05 26.71 -37.00
CA GLN A 71 -2.36 26.17 -36.70
C GLN A 71 -2.59 26.11 -35.18
N PRO A 72 -3.75 26.58 -34.67
CA PRO A 72 -4.09 26.41 -33.26
C PRO A 72 -4.26 24.93 -32.92
N CYS A 73 -3.73 24.54 -31.76
CA CYS A 73 -3.78 23.19 -31.22
C CYS A 73 -4.06 23.24 -29.73
N VAL A 74 -4.82 22.26 -29.25
CA VAL A 74 -5.16 22.06 -27.83
C VAL A 74 -4.73 20.65 -27.44
N SER A 75 -4.24 20.48 -26.21
CA SER A 75 -3.99 19.15 -25.65
C SER A 75 -5.24 18.59 -24.99
N GLU A 76 -5.32 17.27 -24.89
CA GLU A 76 -6.23 16.65 -23.92
C GLU A 76 -5.91 17.11 -22.49
N PRO A 77 -6.92 17.22 -21.62
CA PRO A 77 -6.73 17.54 -20.22
C PRO A 77 -6.08 16.38 -19.46
N LEU A 78 -5.18 16.72 -18.55
CA LEU A 78 -4.50 15.81 -17.63
C LEU A 78 -4.82 16.22 -16.19
N ARG A 79 -5.37 15.30 -15.42
CA ARG A 79 -5.71 15.55 -14.02
C ARG A 79 -4.49 15.33 -13.13
N ILE A 80 -4.15 16.33 -12.35
CA ILE A 80 -3.03 16.28 -11.39
C ILE A 80 -3.58 16.44 -9.99
N THR A 81 -3.07 15.63 -9.07
CA THR A 81 -3.49 15.60 -7.67
C THR A 81 -2.30 15.84 -6.76
N VAL A 82 -2.41 16.83 -5.88
CA VAL A 82 -1.43 17.07 -4.82
C VAL A 82 -1.91 16.39 -3.54
N ILE A 83 -1.07 15.53 -2.97
CA ILE A 83 -1.37 14.70 -1.80
C ILE A 83 -0.43 15.02 -0.63
N LYS A 84 -0.90 14.83 0.60
CA LYS A 84 -0.07 15.04 1.79
C LYS A 84 0.71 13.78 2.14
N ALA A 85 1.96 13.93 2.57
CA ALA A 85 2.83 12.82 2.95
C ALA A 85 2.31 11.96 4.12
N TYR A 86 1.50 12.51 5.02
CA TYR A 86 0.87 11.68 6.05
C TYR A 86 -0.25 10.82 5.47
N ARG A 87 -0.98 11.29 4.45
CA ARG A 87 -2.07 10.52 3.82
C ARG A 87 -1.53 9.21 3.25
N THR A 88 -0.36 9.22 2.62
CA THR A 88 0.31 7.98 2.17
C THR A 88 0.73 7.10 3.34
N LYS A 89 1.34 7.64 4.40
CA LYS A 89 1.73 6.85 5.59
C LYS A 89 0.55 6.16 6.28
N TYR A 90 -0.55 6.88 6.51
CA TYR A 90 -1.74 6.30 7.14
C TYR A 90 -2.38 5.21 6.29
N MET A 91 -2.32 5.31 4.95
CA MET A 91 -2.78 4.24 4.06
C MET A 91 -1.97 2.95 4.23
N TRP A 92 -0.63 3.04 4.34
CA TRP A 92 0.22 1.86 4.62
C TRP A 92 -0.04 1.29 6.01
N LEU A 93 -0.17 2.15 7.03
CA LEU A 93 -0.47 1.72 8.40
C LEU A 93 -1.79 0.95 8.49
N GLN A 94 -2.82 1.37 7.76
CA GLN A 94 -4.11 0.67 7.69
C GLN A 94 -4.00 -0.75 7.12
N ILE A 95 -2.98 -1.05 6.32
CA ILE A 95 -2.75 -2.40 5.76
C ILE A 95 -1.84 -3.23 6.67
N ILE A 96 -0.78 -2.60 7.20
CA ILE A 96 0.24 -3.29 8.01
C ILE A 96 -0.33 -3.70 9.37
N VAL A 97 -1.12 -2.85 10.01
CA VAL A 97 -1.64 -3.13 11.36
C VAL A 97 -2.54 -4.37 11.38
N PRO A 98 -3.55 -4.53 10.51
CA PRO A 98 -4.35 -5.76 10.47
C PRO A 98 -3.55 -7.01 10.15
N LEU A 99 -2.54 -6.92 9.27
CA LEU A 99 -1.70 -8.06 8.92
C LEU A 99 -0.89 -8.54 10.13
N LEU A 100 -0.28 -7.61 10.88
CA LEU A 100 0.44 -7.94 12.12
C LEU A 100 -0.49 -8.59 13.14
N VAL A 101 -1.68 -8.03 13.33
CA VAL A 101 -2.70 -8.61 14.23
C VAL A 101 -3.07 -10.03 13.80
N ALA A 102 -3.34 -10.26 12.51
CA ALA A 102 -3.67 -11.59 11.99
C ALA A 102 -2.54 -12.61 12.18
N THR A 103 -1.27 -12.19 12.00
CA THR A 103 -0.12 -13.08 12.24
C THR A 103 0.02 -13.46 13.71
N LEU A 104 -0.20 -12.52 14.64
CA LEU A 104 -0.21 -12.79 16.08
C LEU A 104 -1.31 -13.80 16.44
N PHE A 105 -2.54 -13.57 15.96
CA PHE A 105 -3.64 -14.50 16.16
C PHE A 105 -3.37 -15.90 15.60
N ALA A 106 -2.74 -16.01 14.43
CA ALA A 106 -2.38 -17.30 13.84
C ALA A 106 -1.32 -18.04 14.66
N VAL A 107 -0.31 -17.32 15.17
CA VAL A 107 0.74 -17.87 16.04
C VAL A 107 0.16 -18.32 17.38
N ASP A 108 -0.67 -17.51 18.03
CA ASP A 108 -1.32 -17.83 19.30
C ASP A 108 -2.24 -19.05 19.16
N THR A 109 -3.06 -19.06 18.10
CA THR A 109 -3.96 -20.19 17.81
C THR A 109 -3.14 -21.45 17.52
N GLY A 110 -2.07 -21.35 16.72
CA GLY A 110 -1.17 -22.46 16.43
C GLY A 110 -0.49 -23.02 17.68
N LEU A 111 0.03 -22.14 18.56
CA LEU A 111 0.63 -22.53 19.83
C LEU A 111 -0.38 -23.20 20.76
N PHE A 112 -1.59 -22.67 20.84
CA PHE A 112 -2.67 -23.27 21.63
C PHE A 112 -2.99 -24.69 21.14
N PHE A 113 -3.17 -24.89 19.83
CA PHE A 113 -3.39 -26.23 19.27
C PHE A 113 -2.23 -27.19 19.51
N LEU A 114 -0.98 -26.73 19.37
CA LEU A 114 0.22 -27.54 19.64
C LEU A 114 0.30 -27.96 21.11
N THR A 115 0.01 -27.04 22.03
CA THR A 115 0.02 -27.35 23.47
C THR A 115 -1.11 -28.32 23.84
N GLU A 116 -2.33 -28.11 23.33
CA GLU A 116 -3.47 -29.04 23.49
C GLU A 116 -3.11 -30.46 23.02
N GLN A 117 -2.48 -30.59 21.84
CA GLN A 117 -2.07 -31.88 21.28
C GLN A 117 -0.98 -32.55 22.13
N GLN A 118 -0.01 -31.79 22.63
CA GLN A 118 1.03 -32.30 23.54
C GLN A 118 0.42 -32.78 24.86
N PHE A 119 -0.49 -32.02 25.48
CA PHE A 119 -1.18 -32.42 26.70
C PHE A 119 -2.02 -33.68 26.51
N LYS A 120 -2.77 -33.79 25.41
CA LYS A 120 -3.51 -35.01 25.05
C LYS A 120 -2.59 -36.22 24.89
N SER A 121 -1.42 -36.02 24.28
CA SER A 121 -0.43 -37.09 24.10
C SER A 121 0.19 -37.52 25.45
N LEU A 122 0.53 -36.56 26.32
CA LEU A 122 1.05 -36.83 27.66
C LEU A 122 0.03 -37.52 28.57
N LEU A 123 -1.25 -37.13 28.50
CA LEU A 123 -2.33 -37.79 29.22
C LEU A 123 -2.49 -39.25 28.77
N LYS A 124 -2.44 -39.53 27.46
CA LYS A 124 -2.45 -40.91 26.94
C LYS A 124 -1.26 -41.74 27.41
N ILE A 125 -0.06 -41.14 27.47
CA ILE A 125 1.15 -41.81 28.00
C ILE A 125 0.98 -42.13 29.50
N LYS A 126 0.47 -41.18 30.30
CA LYS A 126 0.18 -41.41 31.74
C LYS A 126 -0.89 -42.47 31.97
N GLU A 127 -1.92 -42.55 31.12
CA GLU A 127 -2.94 -43.61 31.19
C GLU A 127 -2.35 -44.99 30.88
N THR A 128 -1.53 -45.10 29.82
CA THR A 128 -0.85 -46.37 29.48
C THR A 128 0.19 -46.78 30.53
N GLU A 129 0.86 -45.83 31.16
CA GLU A 129 1.78 -46.09 32.28
C GLU A 129 1.04 -46.52 33.56
N LYS A 130 -0.14 -45.95 33.85
CA LYS A 130 -1.00 -46.39 34.96
C LYS A 130 -1.56 -47.80 34.76
N VAL A 131 -1.90 -48.16 33.53
CA VAL A 131 -2.44 -49.50 33.17
C VAL A 131 -1.36 -50.59 33.30
N ASN A 132 -0.09 -50.27 33.04
CA ASN A 132 1.02 -51.23 33.10
C ASN A 132 1.65 -51.42 34.50
N LYS A 133 1.10 -50.82 35.57
CA LYS A 133 1.66 -50.93 36.93
C LYS A 133 1.27 -52.29 37.58
N PRO A 134 2.20 -53.16 38.00
CA PRO A 134 1.86 -54.51 38.48
C PRO A 134 1.15 -54.51 39.86
N ARG A 135 0.06 -55.28 39.99
CA ARG A 135 -0.58 -55.63 41.29
C ARG A 135 0.40 -56.49 42.12
N LYS A 136 0.85 -56.00 43.28
CA LYS A 136 1.53 -56.84 44.28
C LYS A 136 0.52 -57.78 44.93
N SER A 137 0.83 -59.08 44.93
CA SER A 137 0.04 -60.18 45.50
C SER A 137 0.01 -60.18 47.03
N LEU A 138 -1.18 -60.41 47.61
CA LEU A 138 -1.43 -60.67 49.03
C LEU A 138 -0.96 -62.10 49.41
N PRO A 139 -0.39 -62.36 50.61
CA PRO A 139 0.06 -63.71 50.99
C PRO A 139 -1.12 -64.66 51.29
N LYS A 140 -0.95 -65.95 50.96
CA LYS A 140 -1.87 -67.05 51.28
C LYS A 140 -1.97 -67.27 52.81
N PRO A 141 -3.13 -67.69 53.35
CA PRO A 141 -3.21 -68.21 54.72
C PRO A 141 -2.64 -69.64 54.79
N ASP A 142 -1.96 -69.94 55.91
CA ASP A 142 -1.39 -71.24 56.26
C ASP A 142 -2.47 -72.32 56.57
N PRO A 143 -2.13 -73.62 56.47
CA PRO A 143 -3.11 -74.69 56.52
C PRO A 143 -3.51 -75.11 57.94
N GLU A 144 -4.81 -75.36 58.05
CA GLU A 144 -5.59 -76.22 58.96
C GLU A 144 -4.87 -77.14 59.97
N LYS A 145 -5.36 -77.18 61.22
CA LYS A 145 -5.39 -78.42 62.01
C LYS A 145 -6.42 -78.44 63.15
N SER A 146 -7.32 -79.43 63.05
CA SER A 146 -8.10 -80.20 64.06
C SER A 146 -9.05 -79.51 65.04
#